data_AF-A0AAW1L929-F1
#
_entry.id   AF-A0AAW1L929-F1
#
_cell.length_a   1.000
_cell.length_b   1.000
_cell.length_c   1.000
_cell.angle_alpha   90.00
_cell.angle_beta   90.00
_cell.angle_gamma   90.00
#
_symmetry.space_group_name_H-M   'P 1'
#
loop_
_entity.id
_entity.type
_entity.pdbx_description
1 polymer ?
#
loop_
_entity_poly.entity_id
_entity_poly.type
_entity_poly.pdbx_seq_one_letter_code
_entity_poly.pdbx_strand_id
1 'polypeptide(L)'
;MSDALTKSGIFFDEVDKVRILEPVAAKQTNDLKDECNIYIEKINEFQKISSSFISIADKLAQEVEKQKIKAIGARNILQTMEKQKDVNHQQLQALISEKMMQLERLKILYNSLQKTEMEQNEIINRLTHY
;
A
#
# COMPACT_ATOMS: atom_id res chain seq x y z
N MET A 1 77.93 -21.90 -18.18
CA MET A 1 77.27 -21.84 -19.51
C MET A 1 75.83 -21.33 -19.40
N SER A 2 75.06 -21.66 -18.35
CA SER A 2 73.72 -21.10 -18.16
C SER A 2 73.72 -19.56 -18.10
N ASP A 3 74.60 -18.92 -17.33
CA ASP A 3 74.65 -17.44 -17.20
C ASP A 3 74.91 -16.67 -18.50
N ALA A 4 75.63 -17.28 -19.46
CA ALA A 4 75.88 -16.65 -20.76
C ALA A 4 74.63 -16.68 -21.65
N LEU A 5 73.85 -17.76 -21.56
CA LEU A 5 72.58 -17.93 -22.27
C LEU A 5 71.49 -17.04 -21.68
N THR A 6 71.45 -16.90 -20.34
CA THR A 6 70.55 -15.96 -19.65
C THR A 6 70.86 -14.52 -20.03
N LYS A 7 72.15 -14.14 -20.17
CA LYS A 7 72.56 -12.81 -20.67
C LYS A 7 72.19 -12.55 -22.13
N SER A 8 71.98 -13.59 -22.93
CA SER A 8 71.49 -13.50 -24.31
C SER A 8 69.96 -13.60 -24.42
N GLY A 9 69.23 -13.65 -23.30
CA GLY A 9 67.77 -13.73 -23.27
C GLY A 9 67.21 -15.11 -23.62
N ILE A 10 68.02 -16.17 -23.47
CA ILE A 10 67.63 -17.55 -23.76
C ILE A 10 67.45 -18.30 -22.44
N PHE A 11 66.25 -18.79 -22.21
CA PHE A 11 65.83 -19.53 -21.01
C PHE A 11 65.42 -20.95 -21.38
N PHE A 12 65.52 -21.88 -20.44
CA PHE A 12 65.01 -23.26 -20.59
C PHE A 12 63.84 -23.44 -19.63
N ASP A 13 62.77 -24.12 -20.08
CA ASP A 13 61.66 -24.49 -19.19
C ASP A 13 61.89 -25.84 -18.48
N GLU A 14 60.96 -26.22 -17.59
CA GLU A 14 60.97 -27.47 -16.79
C GLU A 14 61.10 -28.78 -17.60
N VAL A 15 61.01 -28.73 -18.94
CA VAL A 15 61.11 -29.84 -19.89
C VAL A 15 62.24 -29.62 -20.92
N ASP A 16 63.25 -28.81 -20.59
CA ASP A 16 64.44 -28.50 -21.42
C ASP A 16 64.15 -27.85 -22.78
N LYS A 17 62.97 -27.23 -22.94
CA LYS A 17 62.64 -26.47 -24.16
C LYS A 17 63.20 -25.06 -24.10
N VAL A 18 63.83 -24.64 -25.19
CA VAL A 18 64.35 -23.27 -25.36
C VAL A 18 63.19 -22.28 -25.45
N ARG A 19 63.23 -21.23 -24.60
CA ARG A 19 62.26 -20.13 -24.56
C ARG A 19 63.00 -18.79 -24.56
N ILE A 20 62.37 -17.79 -25.16
CA ILE A 20 62.88 -16.41 -25.24
C ILE A 20 62.36 -15.57 -24.05
N LEU A 21 61.25 -15.99 -23.45
CA LEU A 21 60.65 -15.37 -22.27
C LEU A 21 60.97 -16.23 -21.04
N GLU A 22 61.32 -15.57 -19.94
CA GLU A 22 61.60 -16.25 -18.68
C GLU A 22 60.38 -17.08 -18.24
N PRO A 23 60.53 -18.38 -17.97
CA PRO A 23 59.41 -19.29 -17.73
C PRO A 23 58.59 -18.93 -16.49
N VAL A 24 59.20 -18.34 -15.46
CA VAL A 24 58.52 -17.87 -14.25
C VAL A 24 57.64 -16.66 -14.57
N ALA A 25 58.19 -15.65 -15.25
CA ALA A 25 57.43 -14.47 -15.69
C ALA A 25 56.28 -14.85 -16.64
N ALA A 26 56.50 -15.83 -17.52
CA ALA A 26 55.48 -16.36 -18.42
C ALA A 26 54.33 -17.07 -17.67
N LYS A 27 54.63 -17.91 -16.66
CA LYS A 27 53.61 -18.55 -15.80
C LYS A 27 52.83 -17.49 -15.02
N GLN A 28 53.53 -16.60 -14.31
CA GLN A 28 52.90 -15.54 -13.51
C GLN A 28 52.00 -14.62 -14.35
N THR A 29 52.39 -14.30 -15.59
CA THR A 29 51.57 -13.48 -16.48
C THR A 29 50.30 -14.21 -16.94
N ASN A 30 50.38 -15.53 -17.18
CA ASN A 30 49.21 -16.33 -17.51
C ASN A 30 48.28 -16.53 -16.31
N ASP A 31 48.84 -16.82 -15.13
CA ASP A 31 48.05 -16.95 -13.89
C ASP A 31 47.32 -15.64 -13.59
N LEU A 32 47.99 -14.49 -13.73
CA LEU A 32 47.38 -13.18 -13.57
C LEU A 32 46.26 -12.94 -14.59
N LYS A 33 46.45 -13.34 -15.85
CA LYS A 33 45.43 -13.23 -16.89
C LYS A 33 44.18 -14.06 -16.53
N ASP A 34 44.38 -15.28 -16.04
CA ASP A 34 43.28 -16.17 -15.67
C ASP A 34 42.53 -15.64 -14.43
N GLU A 35 43.25 -15.16 -13.42
CA GLU A 35 42.65 -14.49 -12.27
C GLU A 35 41.87 -13.22 -12.66
N CYS A 36 42.40 -12.41 -13.58
CA CYS A 36 41.68 -11.25 -14.11
C CYS A 36 40.38 -11.66 -14.81
N ASN A 37 40.39 -12.74 -15.59
CA ASN A 37 39.17 -13.24 -16.25
C ASN A 37 38.12 -13.69 -15.22
N ILE A 38 38.53 -14.46 -14.21
CA ILE A 38 37.65 -14.89 -13.11
C ILE A 38 37.09 -13.68 -12.35
N TYR A 39 37.92 -12.67 -12.11
CA TYR A 39 37.50 -11.43 -11.45
C TYR A 39 36.42 -10.70 -12.26
N ILE A 40 36.62 -10.58 -13.58
CA ILE A 40 35.64 -9.97 -14.48
C ILE A 40 34.32 -10.74 -14.46
N GLU A 41 34.36 -12.07 -14.50
CA GLU A 41 33.15 -12.91 -14.41
C GLU A 41 32.39 -12.67 -13.09
N LYS A 42 33.10 -12.66 -11.96
CA LYS A 42 32.50 -12.40 -10.64
C LYS A 42 31.90 -11.00 -10.54
N ILE A 43 32.56 -9.98 -11.09
CA ILE A 43 32.03 -8.61 -11.14
C ILE A 43 30.75 -8.55 -11.98
N ASN A 44 30.72 -9.23 -13.12
CA ASN A 44 29.54 -9.27 -13.98
C ASN A 44 28.36 -9.99 -13.29
N GLU A 45 28.63 -11.09 -12.57
CA GLU A 45 27.62 -11.78 -11.77
C GLU A 45 27.09 -10.88 -10.64
N PHE A 46 27.99 -10.22 -9.91
CA PHE A 46 27.61 -9.28 -8.86
C PHE A 46 26.72 -8.16 -9.40
N GLN A 47 27.09 -7.55 -10.54
CA GLN A 47 26.28 -6.51 -11.18
C GLN A 47 24.88 -7.00 -11.56
N LYS A 48 24.76 -8.24 -12.06
CA LYS A 48 23.45 -8.85 -12.37
C LYS A 48 22.61 -9.01 -11.11
N ILE A 49 23.19 -9.52 -10.02
CA ILE A 49 22.50 -9.70 -8.75
C ILE A 49 22.05 -8.34 -8.19
N SER A 50 22.94 -7.34 -8.16
CA SER A 50 22.59 -5.99 -7.69
C SER A 50 21.46 -5.38 -8.52
N SER A 51 21.50 -5.52 -9.84
CA SER A 51 20.45 -5.02 -10.73
C SER A 51 19.10 -5.72 -10.47
N SER A 52 19.12 -7.04 -10.27
CA SER A 52 17.93 -7.80 -9.91
C SER A 52 17.38 -7.36 -8.54
N PHE A 53 18.26 -7.14 -7.56
CA PHE A 53 17.86 -6.68 -6.23
C PHE A 53 17.20 -5.30 -6.28
N ILE A 54 17.78 -4.35 -7.03
CA ILE A 54 17.19 -3.02 -7.25
C ILE A 54 15.79 -3.17 -7.85
N SER A 55 15.64 -4.00 -8.88
CA SER A 55 14.32 -4.23 -9.51
C SER A 55 13.28 -4.80 -8.54
N ILE A 56 13.69 -5.71 -7.65
CA ILE A 56 12.80 -6.27 -6.62
C ILE A 56 12.44 -5.19 -5.59
N ALA A 57 13.41 -4.40 -5.15
CA ALA A 57 13.18 -3.31 -4.21
C ALA A 57 12.21 -2.26 -4.77
N ASP A 58 12.36 -1.89 -6.05
CA ASP A 58 11.45 -0.97 -6.73
C ASP A 58 10.02 -1.51 -6.81
N LYS A 59 9.86 -2.79 -7.18
CA LYS A 59 8.54 -3.45 -7.21
C LYS A 59 7.89 -3.47 -5.83
N LEU A 60 8.67 -3.77 -4.79
CA LEU A 60 8.17 -3.78 -3.42
C LEU A 60 7.74 -2.38 -2.99
N ALA A 61 8.53 -1.35 -3.29
CA ALA A 61 8.18 0.04 -3.00
C ALA A 61 6.87 0.46 -3.67
N GLN A 62 6.67 0.08 -4.94
CA GLN A 62 5.43 0.36 -5.67
C GLN A 62 4.21 -0.33 -5.06
N GLU A 63 4.32 -1.62 -4.69
CA GLU A 63 3.21 -2.34 -4.05
C GLU A 63 2.90 -1.78 -2.65
N VAL A 64 3.91 -1.38 -1.87
CA VAL A 64 3.70 -0.72 -0.58
C VAL A 64 2.93 0.59 -0.75
N GLU A 65 3.32 1.46 -1.68
CA GLU A 65 2.64 2.73 -1.90
C GLU A 65 1.19 2.52 -2.37
N LYS A 66 0.96 1.54 -3.24
CA LYS A 66 -0.38 1.14 -3.69
C LYS A 66 -1.26 0.66 -2.53
N GLN A 67 -0.74 -0.17 -1.63
CA GLN A 67 -1.50 -0.62 -0.45
C GLN A 67 -1.75 0.52 0.54
N LYS A 68 -0.78 1.42 0.73
CA LYS A 68 -0.94 2.63 1.54
C LYS A 68 -2.07 3.52 1.02
N ILE A 69 -2.14 3.78 -0.28
CA ILE A 69 -3.24 4.55 -0.88
C ILE A 69 -4.59 3.86 -0.65
N LYS A 70 -4.67 2.54 -0.83
CA LYS A 70 -5.90 1.78 -0.55
C LYS A 70 -6.34 1.88 0.91
N ALA A 71 -5.39 1.75 1.85
CA ALA A 71 -5.67 1.85 3.28
C ALA A 71 -6.16 3.26 3.66
N ILE A 72 -5.54 4.32 3.12
CA ILE A 72 -5.99 5.71 3.31
C ILE A 72 -7.41 5.87 2.74
N GLY A 73 -7.67 5.37 1.53
CA GLY A 73 -9.00 5.41 0.91
C GLY A 73 -10.06 4.73 1.76
N ALA A 74 -9.80 3.50 2.22
CA ALA A 74 -10.71 2.76 3.10
C ALA A 74 -10.98 3.51 4.41
N ARG A 75 -9.94 4.07 5.03
CA ARG A 75 -10.06 4.88 6.25
C ARG A 75 -10.94 6.12 6.03
N ASN A 76 -10.76 6.84 4.93
CA ASN A 76 -11.55 8.02 4.60
C ASN A 76 -13.03 7.68 4.37
N ILE A 77 -13.31 6.55 3.73
CA ILE A 77 -14.68 6.05 3.53
C ILE A 77 -15.33 5.78 4.89
N LEU A 78 -14.65 5.02 5.77
CA LEU A 78 -15.16 4.71 7.11
C LEU A 78 -15.43 5.97 7.93
N GLN A 79 -14.50 6.93 7.93
CA GLN A 79 -14.67 8.18 8.66
C GLN A 79 -15.85 9.01 8.13
N THR A 80 -16.05 9.03 6.82
CA THR A 80 -17.19 9.71 6.20
C THR A 80 -18.51 9.01 6.53
N MET A 81 -18.52 7.67 6.52
CA MET A 81 -19.69 6.87 6.89
C MET A 81 -20.11 7.09 8.34
N GLU A 82 -19.15 7.17 9.27
CA GLU A 82 -19.42 7.44 10.68
C GLU A 82 -20.06 8.82 10.86
N LYS A 83 -19.49 9.86 10.24
CA LYS A 83 -20.09 11.20 10.25
C LYS A 83 -21.49 11.22 9.64
N GLN A 84 -21.69 10.55 8.50
CA GLN A 84 -23.00 10.49 7.85
C GLN A 84 -24.02 9.76 8.72
N LYS A 85 -23.61 8.71 9.42
CA LYS A 85 -24.45 7.98 10.37
C LYS A 85 -24.92 8.88 11.50
N ASP A 86 -24.02 9.67 12.09
CA ASP A 86 -24.35 10.60 13.18
C ASP A 86 -25.32 11.69 12.71
N VAL A 87 -25.06 12.29 11.54
CA VAL A 87 -25.96 13.28 10.92
C VAL A 87 -27.33 12.67 10.65
N ASN A 88 -27.40 11.48 10.06
CA ASN A 88 -28.66 10.79 9.79
C ASN A 88 -29.41 10.49 11.09
N HIS A 89 -28.72 10.09 12.15
CA HIS A 89 -29.33 9.83 13.45
C HIS A 89 -29.96 11.11 14.03
N GLN A 90 -29.23 12.23 14.01
CA GLN A 90 -29.74 13.52 14.47
C GLN A 90 -30.95 13.99 13.65
N GLN A 91 -30.91 13.84 12.32
CA GLN A 91 -32.02 14.17 11.43
C GLN A 91 -33.26 13.33 11.74
N LEU A 92 -33.11 12.01 11.93
CA LEU A 92 -34.20 11.13 12.30
C LEU A 92 -34.79 11.50 13.66
N GLN A 93 -33.94 11.81 14.65
CA GLN A 93 -34.40 12.21 15.98
C GLN A 93 -35.17 13.54 15.96
N ALA A 94 -34.73 14.51 15.16
CA ALA A 94 -35.45 15.76 14.94
C ALA A 94 -36.83 15.50 14.30
N LEU A 95 -36.89 14.65 13.27
CA LEU A 95 -38.15 14.28 12.61
C LEU A 95 -39.12 13.56 13.56
N ILE A 96 -38.61 12.64 14.39
CA ILE A 96 -39.41 11.96 15.42
C ILE A 96 -40.00 12.99 16.39
N SER A 97 -39.19 13.94 16.88
CA SER A 97 -39.64 15.00 17.79
C SER A 97 -40.74 15.86 17.16
N GLU A 98 -40.56 16.26 15.91
CA GLU A 98 -41.56 17.02 15.16
C GLU A 98 -42.88 16.25 15.03
N LYS A 99 -42.83 14.96 14.69
CA LYS A 99 -44.02 14.11 14.55
C LYS A 99 -44.72 13.87 15.88
N MET A 100 -43.98 13.71 16.96
CA MET A 100 -44.55 13.63 18.32
C MET A 100 -45.28 14.92 18.69
N MET A 101 -44.71 16.09 18.41
CA MET A 101 -45.36 17.37 18.67
C MET A 101 -46.64 17.53 17.84
N GLN A 102 -46.61 17.14 16.56
CA GLN A 102 -47.80 17.14 15.70
C GLN A 102 -48.89 16.22 16.26
N LEU A 103 -48.53 15.02 16.72
CA LEU A 103 -49.45 14.07 17.33
C LEU A 103 -50.12 14.63 18.59
N GLU A 104 -49.34 15.23 19.50
CA GLU A 104 -49.90 15.83 20.72
C GLU A 104 -50.85 16.98 20.40
N ARG A 105 -50.51 17.83 19.41
CA ARG A 105 -51.43 18.87 18.94
C ARG A 105 -52.74 18.29 18.41
N LEU A 106 -52.68 17.22 17.61
CA LEU A 106 -53.85 16.53 17.06
C LEU A 106 -54.72 15.94 18.17
N LYS A 107 -54.13 15.31 19.20
CA LYS A 107 -54.87 14.79 20.36
C LYS A 107 -55.62 15.88 21.11
N ILE A 108 -54.98 17.03 21.34
CA ILE A 108 -55.62 18.17 22.01
C ILE A 108 -56.82 18.67 21.19
N LEU A 109 -56.64 18.84 19.88
CA LEU A 109 -57.72 19.28 18.99
C LEU A 109 -58.89 18.27 18.96
N TYR A 110 -58.57 16.98 18.89
CA TYR A 110 -59.57 15.91 18.91
C TYR A 110 -60.40 15.95 20.21
N ASN A 111 -59.75 16.03 21.36
CA ASN A 111 -60.44 16.10 22.66
C ASN A 111 -61.33 17.36 22.76
N SER A 112 -60.87 18.49 22.21
CA SER A 112 -61.66 19.73 22.17
C SER A 112 -62.92 19.56 21.31
N LEU A 113 -62.79 18.95 20.13
CA LEU A 113 -63.92 18.71 19.23
C LEU A 113 -64.93 17.74 19.85
N GLN A 114 -64.45 16.66 20.47
CA GLN A 114 -65.31 15.69 21.17
C GLN A 114 -66.12 16.35 22.30
N LYS A 115 -65.51 17.29 23.04
CA LYS A 115 -66.22 18.07 24.05
C LYS A 115 -67.31 18.95 23.43
N THR A 116 -66.99 19.68 22.36
CA THR A 116 -67.97 20.51 21.65
C THR A 116 -69.11 19.69 21.05
N GLU A 117 -68.82 18.52 20.48
CA GLU A 117 -69.83 17.58 19.97
C GLU A 117 -70.76 17.12 21.09
N MET A 118 -70.22 16.77 22.26
CA MET A 118 -71.02 16.38 23.42
C MET A 118 -71.94 17.52 23.89
N GLU A 119 -71.41 18.75 24.00
CA GLU A 119 -72.19 19.95 24.33
C GLU A 119 -73.31 20.22 23.31
N GLN A 120 -73.03 20.07 22.01
CA GLN A 120 -74.03 20.22 20.95
C GLN A 120 -75.12 19.15 21.03
N ASN A 121 -74.76 17.89 21.27
CA ASN A 121 -75.73 16.80 21.45
C ASN A 121 -76.62 17.03 22.66
N GLU A 122 -76.08 17.54 23.78
CA GLU A 122 -76.89 17.93 24.93
C GLU A 122 -77.89 19.04 24.59
N ILE A 123 -77.47 20.05 23.82
CA ILE A 123 -78.36 21.14 23.37
C ILE A 123 -79.46 20.59 22.46
N ILE A 124 -79.11 19.74 21.48
CA ILE A 124 -80.09 19.11 20.58
C ILE A 124 -81.11 18.33 21.40
N ASN A 125 -80.66 17.46 22.31
CA ASN A 125 -81.54 16.66 23.17
C ASN A 125 -82.51 17.53 23.98
N ARG A 126 -82.05 18.68 24.49
CA ARG A 126 -82.92 19.64 25.21
C ARG A 126 -83.94 20.29 24.28
N LEU A 127 -83.57 20.58 23.03
CA LEU A 127 -84.46 21.20 22.04
C LEU A 127 -85.47 20.22 21.43
N THR A 128 -85.15 18.93 21.35
CA THR A 128 -86.03 17.88 20.80
C THR A 128 -86.92 17.19 21.84
N HIS A 129 -86.68 17.40 23.14
CA HIS A 129 -87.51 16.87 24.23
C HIS A 129 -88.48 17.91 24.85
N TYR A 130 -88.75 19.00 24.13
CA TYR A 130 -89.98 19.79 24.27
C TYR A 130 -90.93 19.44 23.13
#